data_AF-Q32KT3-F1
#
_entry.id   AF-Q32KT3-F1
#
_cell.length_a   1.000
_cell.length_b   1.000
_cell.length_c   1.000
_cell.angle_alpha   90.00
_cell.angle_beta   90.00
_cell.angle_gamma   90.00
#
_symmetry.space_group_name_H-M   'P 1'
#
loop_
_entity.id
_entity.type
_entity.pdbx_description
1 polymer ?
#
loop_
_entity_poly.entity_id
_entity_poly.type
_entity_poly.pdbx_seq_one_letter_code
_entity_poly.pdbx_strand_id
1 'polypeptide(L)'
;MGDLELLLPGEADVLVRGLRSFQLRDMGSRGWNQQHENLEKLNMQAILDATASQGEPIQELLVTHGKIPTLVEELIAVEMWKQKVFPVLCKLEDFKPQNTFPIYMVLHHEASIINLLETVFFHKEVCESAEDTVLDLVDYCHRKLTLLVAQSGRGAPPEEESQYSSPMQELQKQAELMEFEIALKALFL
;
A
#
# COMPACT_ATOMS: atom_id res chain seq x y z
N MET A 1 9.34 -11.72 18.21
CA MET A 1 8.33 -12.79 18.10
C MET A 1 7.06 -12.18 18.68
N GLY A 2 6.43 -11.29 17.91
CA GLY A 2 5.20 -10.62 18.33
C GLY A 2 4.05 -11.59 18.14
N ASP A 3 3.15 -11.62 19.11
CA ASP A 3 1.98 -12.49 19.14
C ASP A 3 1.26 -12.49 17.77
N LEU A 4 1.11 -13.68 17.19
CA LEU A 4 0.20 -13.91 16.08
C LEU A 4 -1.23 -13.68 16.60
N GLU A 5 -1.69 -12.43 16.60
CA GLU A 5 -3.12 -12.14 16.72
C GLU A 5 -3.79 -12.56 15.40
N LEU A 6 -4.08 -13.86 15.29
CA LEU A 6 -5.09 -14.36 14.37
C LEU A 6 -6.38 -13.57 14.63
N LEU A 7 -6.98 -13.01 13.58
CA LEU A 7 -8.26 -12.32 13.70
C LEU A 7 -9.29 -13.28 14.28
N LEU A 8 -10.08 -12.79 15.24
CA LEU A 8 -11.15 -13.61 15.81
C LEU A 8 -12.20 -13.96 14.72
N PRO A 9 -12.91 -15.10 14.84
CA PRO A 9 -13.96 -15.44 13.90
C PRO A 9 -15.00 -14.32 13.79
N GLY A 10 -15.15 -13.75 12.59
CA GLY A 10 -16.08 -12.64 12.29
C GLY A 10 -15.49 -11.24 12.45
N GLU A 11 -14.29 -11.09 13.02
CA GLU A 11 -13.60 -9.79 13.07
C GLU A 11 -13.22 -9.33 11.66
N ALA A 12 -12.72 -10.24 10.82
CA ALA A 12 -12.41 -9.98 9.42
C ALA A 12 -13.61 -9.42 8.63
N ASP A 13 -14.83 -9.94 8.85
CA ASP A 13 -16.05 -9.44 8.19
C ASP A 13 -16.35 -7.99 8.60
N VAL A 14 -16.20 -7.64 9.88
CA VAL A 14 -16.39 -6.27 10.36
C VAL A 14 -15.34 -5.34 9.77
N LEU A 15 -14.07 -5.75 9.73
CA LEU A 15 -12.98 -4.96 9.16
C LEU A 15 -13.19 -4.71 7.66
N VAL A 16 -13.51 -5.74 6.89
CA VAL A 16 -13.77 -5.64 5.44
C VAL A 16 -14.94 -4.71 5.17
N ARG A 17 -16.06 -4.84 5.90
CA ARG A 17 -17.22 -3.94 5.75
C ARG A 17 -16.86 -2.47 6.03
N GLY A 18 -15.96 -2.25 6.98
CA GLY A 18 -15.49 -0.93 7.40
C GLY A 18 -14.57 -0.22 6.40
N LEU A 19 -14.01 -0.93 5.41
CA LEU A 19 -13.14 -0.34 4.39
C LEU A 19 -13.88 0.73 3.59
N ARG A 20 -13.25 1.90 3.43
CA ARG A 20 -13.79 3.04 2.68
C ARG A 20 -12.69 3.83 2.00
N SER A 21 -13.02 4.50 0.90
CA SER A 21 -12.10 5.42 0.24
C SER A 21 -11.93 6.70 1.07
N PHE A 22 -10.71 7.22 1.12
CA PHE A 22 -10.39 8.51 1.75
C PHE A 22 -10.02 9.54 0.69
N GLN A 23 -10.32 10.81 0.98
CA GLN A 23 -9.86 11.90 0.12
C GLN A 23 -8.38 12.19 0.40
N LEU A 24 -7.66 12.68 -0.61
CA LEU A 24 -6.25 13.05 -0.52
C LEU A 24 -5.90 13.93 0.69
N ARG A 25 -6.83 14.82 1.10
CA ARG A 25 -6.66 15.72 2.26
C ARG A 25 -6.81 15.04 3.62
N ASP A 26 -7.45 13.88 3.65
CA ASP A 26 -7.74 13.13 4.88
C ASP A 26 -6.67 12.04 5.15
N MET A 27 -5.65 11.95 4.28
CA MET A 27 -4.52 11.02 4.45
C MET A 27 -3.70 11.37 5.69
N GLY A 28 -3.43 10.37 6.52
CA GLY A 28 -2.81 10.56 7.84
C GLY A 28 -3.76 11.03 8.94
N SER A 29 -5.06 11.22 8.65
CA SER A 29 -6.08 11.45 9.68
C SER A 29 -6.24 10.22 10.59
N ARG A 30 -6.84 10.41 11.78
CA ARG A 30 -7.10 9.29 12.71
C ARG A 30 -7.93 8.17 12.07
N GLY A 31 -8.92 8.53 11.26
CA GLY A 31 -9.77 7.55 10.59
C GLY A 31 -8.99 6.75 9.54
N TRP A 32 -8.10 7.41 8.80
CA TRP A 32 -7.26 6.77 7.81
C TRP A 32 -6.21 5.86 8.46
N ASN A 33 -5.56 6.30 9.55
CA ASN A 33 -4.60 5.48 10.29
C ASN A 33 -5.26 4.20 10.85
N GLN A 34 -6.49 4.30 11.34
CA GLN A 34 -7.22 3.13 11.80
C GLN A 34 -7.49 2.14 10.66
N GLN A 35 -7.84 2.64 9.47
CA GLN A 35 -8.03 1.77 8.30
C GLN A 35 -6.70 1.13 7.86
N HIS A 36 -5.59 1.86 7.90
CA HIS A 36 -4.27 1.29 7.63
C HIS A 36 -3.95 0.10 8.54
N GLU A 37 -4.14 0.25 9.85
CA GLU A 37 -3.95 -0.85 10.82
C GLU A 37 -4.88 -2.04 10.54
N ASN A 38 -6.15 -1.76 10.20
CA ASN A 38 -7.11 -2.80 9.85
C ASN A 38 -6.71 -3.55 8.57
N LEU A 39 -6.18 -2.82 7.58
CA LEU A 39 -5.71 -3.37 6.33
C LEU A 39 -4.49 -4.27 6.54
N GLU A 40 -3.54 -3.86 7.39
CA GLU A 40 -2.39 -4.69 7.77
C GLU A 40 -2.83 -6.00 8.43
N LYS A 41 -3.82 -5.96 9.33
CA LYS A 41 -4.37 -7.16 9.94
C LYS A 41 -5.03 -8.09 8.93
N LEU A 42 -5.83 -7.53 8.00
CA LEU A 42 -6.44 -8.29 6.92
C LEU A 42 -5.40 -8.94 6.00
N ASN A 43 -4.34 -8.19 5.67
CA ASN A 43 -3.23 -8.66 4.86
C ASN A 43 -2.49 -9.83 5.51
N MET A 44 -2.14 -9.71 6.79
CA MET A 44 -1.54 -10.82 7.54
C MET A 44 -2.43 -12.06 7.57
N GLN A 45 -3.74 -11.89 7.80
CA GLN A 45 -4.68 -13.00 7.80
C GLN A 45 -4.77 -13.67 6.42
N ALA A 46 -4.85 -12.88 5.34
CA ALA A 46 -4.89 -13.41 3.97
C ALA A 46 -3.65 -14.25 3.62
N ILE A 47 -2.45 -13.80 4.02
CA ILE A 47 -1.20 -14.56 3.83
C ILE A 47 -1.23 -15.87 4.62
N LEU A 48 -1.70 -15.85 5.86
CA LEU A 48 -1.80 -17.05 6.70
C LEU A 48 -2.78 -18.07 6.11
N ASP A 49 -3.93 -17.60 5.63
CA ASP A 49 -4.96 -18.45 5.01
C ASP A 49 -4.42 -19.10 3.73
N ALA A 50 -3.77 -18.32 2.86
CA ALA A 50 -3.13 -18.81 1.64
C ALA A 50 -2.02 -19.83 1.92
N THR A 51 -1.19 -19.58 2.94
CA THR A 51 -0.08 -20.48 3.33
C THR A 51 -0.60 -21.79 3.93
N ALA A 52 -1.71 -21.76 4.66
CA ALA A 52 -2.29 -22.93 5.30
C ALA A 52 -3.14 -23.79 4.35
N SER A 53 -3.28 -23.40 3.07
CA SER A 53 -4.21 -23.98 2.10
C SER A 53 -5.62 -24.20 2.68
N GLN A 54 -6.02 -23.34 3.61
CA GLN A 54 -7.38 -23.29 4.11
C GLN A 54 -8.24 -22.57 3.08
N GLY A 55 -9.58 -22.65 3.21
CA GLY A 55 -10.45 -21.74 2.47
C GLY A 55 -9.95 -20.30 2.67
N GLU A 56 -10.07 -19.45 1.66
CA GLU A 56 -9.57 -18.08 1.71
C GLU A 56 -10.74 -17.12 2.02
N PRO A 57 -11.13 -16.96 3.30
CA PRO A 57 -12.31 -16.19 3.67
C PRO A 57 -12.14 -14.70 3.36
N ILE A 58 -10.92 -14.16 3.38
CA ILE A 58 -10.68 -12.73 3.17
C ILE A 58 -11.07 -12.31 1.75
N GLN A 59 -10.70 -13.08 0.74
CA GLN A 59 -11.10 -12.78 -0.64
C GLN A 59 -12.62 -12.88 -0.82
N GLU A 60 -13.26 -13.91 -0.25
CA GLU A 60 -14.70 -14.11 -0.36
C GLU A 60 -15.43 -12.93 0.29
N LEU A 61 -14.96 -12.45 1.43
CA LEU A 61 -15.50 -11.28 2.11
C LEU A 61 -15.30 -10.00 1.29
N LEU A 62 -14.12 -9.80 0.68
CA LEU A 62 -13.84 -8.63 -0.15
C LEU A 62 -14.75 -8.58 -1.38
N VAL A 63 -14.96 -9.72 -2.04
CA VAL A 63 -15.88 -9.87 -3.18
C VAL A 63 -17.33 -9.68 -2.73
N THR A 64 -17.74 -10.36 -1.66
CA THR A 64 -19.12 -10.29 -1.14
C THR A 64 -19.53 -8.86 -0.76
N HIS A 65 -18.60 -8.09 -0.20
CA HIS A 65 -18.84 -6.70 0.22
C HIS A 65 -18.48 -5.66 -0.85
N GLY A 66 -18.05 -6.08 -2.04
CA GLY A 66 -17.69 -5.19 -3.14
C GLY A 66 -16.58 -4.20 -2.79
N LYS A 67 -15.55 -4.67 -2.05
CA LYS A 67 -14.48 -3.80 -1.52
C LYS A 67 -13.25 -3.75 -2.42
N ILE A 68 -13.16 -4.60 -3.43
CA ILE A 68 -12.06 -4.56 -4.40
C ILE A 68 -11.96 -3.19 -5.09
N PRO A 69 -13.05 -2.59 -5.62
CA PRO A 69 -13.00 -1.25 -6.19
C PRO A 69 -12.53 -0.19 -5.19
N THR A 70 -13.00 -0.28 -3.93
CA THR A 70 -12.58 0.64 -2.85
C THR A 70 -11.07 0.57 -2.57
N LEU A 71 -10.50 -0.64 -2.57
CA LEU A 71 -9.06 -0.83 -2.37
C LEU A 71 -8.25 -0.27 -3.54
N VAL A 72 -8.72 -0.45 -4.78
CA VAL A 72 -8.08 0.13 -5.96
C VAL A 72 -8.15 1.65 -5.92
N GLU A 73 -9.30 2.24 -5.61
CA GLU A 73 -9.42 3.70 -5.44
C GLU A 73 -8.46 4.24 -4.38
N GLU A 74 -8.33 3.56 -3.24
CA GLU A 74 -7.41 3.95 -2.17
C GLU A 74 -5.95 3.82 -2.61
N LEU A 75 -5.59 2.77 -3.35
CA LEU A 75 -4.26 2.58 -3.93
C LEU A 75 -3.88 3.75 -4.84
N ILE A 76 -4.76 4.11 -5.78
CA ILE A 76 -4.53 5.21 -6.71
C ILE A 76 -4.45 6.55 -5.96
N ALA A 77 -5.30 6.75 -4.95
CA ALA A 77 -5.25 7.95 -4.13
C ALA A 77 -3.90 8.11 -3.41
N VAL A 78 -3.35 7.02 -2.86
CA VAL A 78 -2.07 7.03 -2.15
C VAL A 78 -0.90 7.22 -3.11
N GLU A 79 -0.93 6.57 -4.28
CA GLU A 79 0.03 6.81 -5.36
C GLU A 79 0.05 8.30 -5.75
N MET A 80 -1.13 8.90 -5.96
CA MET A 80 -1.25 10.32 -6.29
C MET A 80 -0.68 11.22 -5.18
N TRP A 81 -0.95 10.90 -3.91
CA TRP A 81 -0.40 11.64 -2.79
C TRP A 81 1.14 11.57 -2.77
N LYS A 82 1.69 10.38 -2.96
CA LYS A 82 3.14 10.17 -3.02
C LYS A 82 3.79 10.87 -4.22
N GLN A 83 3.13 10.95 -5.37
CA GLN A 83 3.68 11.64 -6.54
C GLN A 83 3.53 13.16 -6.51
N LYS A 84 2.46 13.68 -5.88
CA LYS A 84 2.10 15.12 -5.96
C LYS A 84 2.31 15.88 -4.66
N VAL A 85 2.14 15.24 -3.51
CA VAL A 85 2.22 15.89 -2.19
C VAL A 85 3.57 15.65 -1.55
N PHE A 86 4.05 14.41 -1.48
CA PHE A 86 5.32 14.07 -0.84
C PHE A 86 6.53 14.88 -1.38
N PRO A 87 6.73 15.07 -2.70
CA PRO A 87 7.86 15.85 -3.20
C PRO A 87 7.77 17.33 -2.87
N VAL A 88 6.55 17.85 -2.67
CA VAL A 88 6.34 19.23 -2.22
C VAL A 88 6.74 19.34 -0.75
N LEU A 89 6.28 18.42 0.10
CA LEU A 89 6.65 18.37 1.52
C LEU A 89 8.17 18.31 1.73
N CYS A 90 8.88 17.53 0.91
CA CYS A 90 10.34 17.44 0.96
C CYS A 90 11.08 18.73 0.56
N LYS A 91 10.46 19.61 -0.23
CA LYS A 91 11.07 20.85 -0.74
C LYS A 91 10.80 22.06 0.15
N LEU A 92 9.88 21.95 1.11
CA LEU A 92 9.54 23.02 2.02
C LEU A 92 10.68 23.24 3.02
N GLU A 93 11.32 24.42 2.97
CA GLU A 93 12.46 24.76 3.85
C GLU A 93 12.06 24.92 5.33
N ASP A 94 10.81 25.30 5.57
CA ASP A 94 10.19 25.50 6.88
C ASP A 94 9.59 24.21 7.46
N PHE A 95 9.39 23.18 6.64
CA PHE A 95 8.84 21.91 7.06
C PHE A 95 9.92 20.95 7.55
N LYS A 96 10.24 21.04 8.84
CA LYS A 96 11.21 20.16 9.52
C LYS A 96 10.52 19.38 10.65
N PRO A 97 9.72 18.36 10.31
CA PRO A 97 9.02 17.58 11.33
C PRO A 97 10.03 16.86 12.24
N GLN A 98 9.83 16.94 13.56
CA GLN A 98 10.61 16.13 14.50
C GLN A 98 10.27 14.64 14.40
N ASN A 99 9.08 14.31 13.91
CA ASN A 99 8.60 12.96 13.70
C ASN A 99 8.09 12.79 12.26
N THR A 100 8.78 11.97 11.47
CA THR A 100 8.44 11.62 10.09
C THR A 100 7.49 10.42 9.99
N PHE A 101 7.19 9.75 11.10
CA PHE A 101 6.35 8.55 11.14
C PHE A 101 4.98 8.73 10.49
N PRO A 102 4.25 9.85 10.65
CA PRO A 102 2.96 10.02 9.97
C PRO A 102 3.08 10.01 8.44
N ILE A 103 4.18 10.54 7.90
CA ILE A 103 4.44 10.55 6.45
C ILE A 103 4.85 9.14 5.99
N TYR A 104 5.71 8.48 6.77
CA TYR A 104 6.10 7.10 6.54
C TYR A 104 4.88 6.17 6.46
N MET A 105 3.90 6.31 7.36
CA MET A 105 2.69 5.49 7.32
C MET A 105 1.91 5.66 6.01
N VAL A 106 1.79 6.89 5.48
CA VAL A 106 1.14 7.13 4.18
C VAL A 106 1.88 6.42 3.04
N LEU A 107 3.21 6.45 3.06
CA LEU A 107 4.02 5.72 2.08
C LEU A 107 3.85 4.20 2.20
N HIS A 108 3.87 3.70 3.44
CA HIS A 108 3.74 2.27 3.75
C HIS A 108 2.37 1.71 3.36
N HIS A 109 1.32 2.51 3.47
CA HIS A 109 -0.03 2.07 3.15
C HIS A 109 -0.21 1.63 1.69
N GLU A 110 0.53 2.21 0.74
CA GLU A 110 0.54 1.71 -0.64
C GLU A 110 1.10 0.28 -0.71
N ALA A 111 2.15 -0.03 0.06
CA ALA A 111 2.72 -1.36 0.16
C ALA A 111 1.73 -2.35 0.80
N SER A 112 0.97 -1.92 1.80
CA SER A 112 -0.07 -2.71 2.43
C SER A 112 -1.18 -3.10 1.46
N ILE A 113 -1.68 -2.13 0.68
CA ILE A 113 -2.76 -2.39 -0.30
C ILE A 113 -2.27 -3.31 -1.40
N ILE A 114 -1.10 -3.02 -2.01
CA ILE A 114 -0.60 -3.85 -3.11
C ILE A 114 -0.32 -5.29 -2.66
N ASN A 115 0.15 -5.49 -1.43
CA ASN A 115 0.41 -6.83 -0.90
C ASN A 115 -0.89 -7.61 -0.66
N LEU A 116 -1.94 -6.95 -0.16
CA LEU A 116 -3.25 -7.58 -0.01
C LEU A 116 -3.83 -7.94 -1.38
N LEU A 117 -3.79 -6.99 -2.34
CA LEU A 117 -4.27 -7.20 -3.71
C LEU A 117 -3.52 -8.35 -4.40
N GLU A 118 -2.19 -8.38 -4.32
CA GLU A 118 -1.35 -9.48 -4.81
C GLU A 118 -1.82 -10.83 -4.24
N THR A 119 -2.13 -10.88 -2.95
CA THR A 119 -2.57 -12.12 -2.29
C THR A 119 -3.95 -12.58 -2.77
N VAL A 120 -4.88 -11.66 -3.06
CA VAL A 120 -6.28 -12.02 -3.40
C VAL A 120 -6.55 -12.12 -4.90
N PHE A 121 -5.75 -11.47 -5.77
CA PHE A 121 -5.95 -11.48 -7.22
C PHE A 121 -5.61 -12.82 -7.90
N PHE A 122 -5.11 -13.81 -7.15
CA PHE A 122 -4.97 -15.19 -7.64
C PHE A 122 -6.30 -15.84 -8.04
N HIS A 123 -7.43 -15.29 -7.60
CA HIS A 123 -8.76 -15.86 -7.84
C HIS A 123 -9.56 -15.04 -8.84
N LYS A 124 -10.14 -15.74 -9.82
CA LYS A 124 -10.93 -15.14 -10.91
C LYS A 124 -12.08 -14.28 -10.42
N GLU A 125 -12.70 -14.66 -9.30
CA GLU A 125 -13.84 -13.96 -8.70
C GLU A 125 -13.46 -12.53 -8.24
N VAL A 126 -12.23 -12.36 -7.76
CA VAL A 126 -11.69 -11.05 -7.37
C VAL A 126 -11.49 -10.16 -8.60
N CYS A 127 -10.96 -10.71 -9.69
CA CYS A 127 -10.81 -10.00 -10.95
C CYS A 127 -12.16 -9.56 -11.53
N GLU A 128 -13.19 -10.40 -11.44
CA GLU A 128 -14.55 -10.06 -11.88
C GLU A 128 -15.17 -8.97 -11.00
N SER A 129 -14.92 -9.00 -9.69
CA SER A 129 -15.40 -8.01 -8.72
C SER A 129 -14.69 -6.65 -8.82
N ALA A 130 -13.55 -6.56 -9.50
CA ALA A 130 -12.85 -5.29 -9.71
C ALA A 130 -13.56 -4.37 -10.72
N GLU A 131 -14.50 -4.92 -11.52
CA GLU A 131 -15.32 -4.17 -12.48
C GLU A 131 -14.48 -3.16 -13.31
N ASP A 132 -14.89 -1.89 -13.36
CA ASP A 132 -14.19 -0.85 -14.13
C ASP A 132 -12.84 -0.44 -13.52
N THR A 133 -12.65 -0.62 -12.21
CA THR A 133 -11.41 -0.25 -11.51
C THR A 133 -10.23 -1.15 -11.87
N VAL A 134 -10.47 -2.30 -12.51
CA VAL A 134 -9.39 -3.15 -13.02
C VAL A 134 -8.52 -2.42 -14.04
N LEU A 135 -9.10 -1.50 -14.81
CA LEU A 135 -8.34 -0.69 -15.77
C LEU A 135 -7.39 0.27 -15.05
N ASP A 136 -7.85 0.90 -13.97
CA ASP A 136 -7.01 1.78 -13.15
C ASP A 136 -5.85 1.01 -12.51
N LEU A 137 -6.10 -0.24 -12.09
CA LEU A 137 -5.08 -1.14 -11.56
C LEU A 137 -4.05 -1.55 -12.62
N VAL A 138 -4.48 -1.87 -13.85
CA VAL A 138 -3.58 -2.15 -14.97
C VAL A 138 -2.73 -0.92 -15.31
N ASP A 139 -3.34 0.27 -15.35
CA ASP A 139 -2.64 1.53 -15.57
C ASP A 139 -1.61 1.81 -14.46
N TYR A 140 -1.95 1.51 -13.21
CA TYR A 140 -1.04 1.55 -12.08
C TYR A 140 0.15 0.61 -12.28
N CYS A 141 -0.10 -0.68 -12.58
CA CYS A 141 0.96 -1.66 -12.83
C CYS A 141 1.86 -1.23 -14.00
N HIS A 142 1.29 -0.69 -15.08
CA HIS A 142 2.04 -0.15 -16.21
C HIS A 142 2.95 1.02 -15.80
N ARG A 143 2.49 1.94 -14.94
CA ARG A 143 3.33 3.02 -14.39
C ARG A 143 4.48 2.48 -13.55
N LYS A 144 4.22 1.49 -12.68
CA LYS A 144 5.26 0.83 -11.86
C LYS A 144 6.30 0.10 -12.72
N LEU A 145 5.85 -0.63 -13.74
CA LEU A 145 6.71 -1.26 -14.74
C LEU A 145 7.61 -0.26 -15.45
N THR A 146 7.04 0.85 -15.92
CA THR A 146 7.78 1.92 -16.59
C THR A 146 8.85 2.50 -15.67
N LEU A 147 8.53 2.67 -14.37
CA LEU A 147 9.47 3.14 -13.36
C LEU A 147 10.63 2.16 -13.16
N LEU A 148 10.37 0.85 -13.05
CA LEU A 148 11.41 -0.18 -12.94
C LEU A 148 12.33 -0.22 -14.17
N VAL A 149 11.76 -0.12 -15.36
CA VAL A 149 12.53 -0.10 -16.62
C VAL A 149 13.41 1.16 -16.69
N ALA A 150 12.88 2.32 -16.29
CA ALA A 150 13.63 3.56 -16.25
C ALA A 150 14.78 3.53 -15.23
N GLN A 151 14.59 2.87 -14.08
CA GLN A 151 15.61 2.69 -13.06
C GLN A 151 16.68 1.67 -13.46
N SER A 152 16.30 0.61 -14.18
CA SER A 152 17.23 -0.41 -14.69
C SER A 152 18.29 0.16 -15.65
N GLY A 153 18.01 1.30 -16.28
CA GLY A 153 18.96 2.03 -17.14
C GLY A 153 19.85 3.04 -16.41
N ARG A 154 19.57 3.35 -15.13
CA ARG A 154 20.41 4.23 -14.30
C ARG A 154 21.34 3.35 -13.46
N GLY A 155 22.66 3.45 -13.71
CA GLY A 155 23.65 2.84 -12.83
C GLY A 155 23.48 3.30 -11.38
N ALA A 156 23.91 2.46 -10.42
CA ALA A 156 23.78 2.74 -9.00
C ALA A 156 24.15 4.19 -8.67
N PRO A 157 23.31 4.93 -7.94
CA PRO A 157 23.64 6.29 -7.53
C PRO A 157 24.93 6.24 -6.70
N PRO A 158 25.83 7.24 -6.84
CA PRO A 158 27.03 7.30 -6.02
C PRO A 158 26.63 7.30 -4.54
N GLU A 159 27.21 6.37 -3.77
CA GLU A 159 27.09 6.31 -2.32
C GLU A 159 27.76 7.54 -1.70
N GLU A 160 27.08 8.68 -1.70
CA GLU A 160 27.48 9.80 -0.85
C GLU A 160 26.99 9.51 0.56
N GLU A 161 27.81 8.77 1.33
CA GLU A 161 27.66 8.61 2.77
C GLU A 161 27.85 9.96 3.47
N SER A 162 26.80 10.79 3.48
CA SER A 162 26.74 11.96 4.33
C SER A 162 26.43 11.50 5.77
N GLN A 163 27.38 11.72 6.67
CA GLN A 163 27.37 11.27 8.08
C GLN A 163 26.26 11.92 8.95
N TYR A 164 25.42 12.77 8.36
CA TYR A 164 24.29 13.45 8.99
C TYR A 164 23.12 13.58 8.00
N SER A 165 22.35 12.50 7.81
CA SER A 165 21.07 12.60 7.08
C SER A 165 20.03 13.29 7.97
N SER A 166 19.35 14.31 7.45
CA SER A 166 18.16 14.85 8.11
C SER A 166 17.05 13.80 8.15
N PRO A 167 16.11 13.83 9.11
CA PRO A 167 15.00 12.87 9.16
C PRO A 167 14.19 12.78 7.85
N MET A 168 14.09 13.89 7.13
CA MET A 168 13.43 13.95 5.81
C MET A 168 14.25 13.29 4.69
N GLN A 169 15.58 13.39 4.72
CA GLN A 169 16.44 12.70 3.74
C GLN A 169 16.44 11.19 3.98
N GLU A 170 16.44 10.75 5.24
CA GLU A 170 16.31 9.32 5.56
C GLU A 170 14.96 8.77 5.08
N LEU A 171 13.88 9.52 5.32
CA LEU A 171 12.55 9.16 4.84
C LEU A 171 12.49 9.06 3.31
N GLN A 172 13.17 9.94 2.58
CA GLN A 172 13.27 9.86 1.11
C GLN A 172 13.97 8.57 0.66
N LYS A 173 15.08 8.22 1.29
CA LYS A 173 15.79 6.97 1.00
C LYS A 173 14.92 5.74 1.27
N GLN A 174 14.20 5.75 2.39
CA GLN A 174 13.23 4.69 2.72
C GLN A 174 12.08 4.63 1.70
N ALA A 175 11.57 5.79 1.26
CA ALA A 175 10.53 5.87 0.25
C ALA A 175 10.99 5.29 -1.10
N GLU A 176 12.23 5.54 -1.51
CA GLU A 176 12.80 5.00 -2.74
C GLU A 176 12.96 3.47 -2.69
N LEU A 177 13.43 2.93 -1.58
CA LEU A 177 13.53 1.47 -1.38
C LEU A 177 12.14 0.82 -1.40
N MET A 178 11.18 1.42 -0.70
CA MET A 178 9.81 0.94 -0.66
C MET A 178 9.13 1.02 -2.02
N GLU A 179 9.40 2.06 -2.81
CA GLU A 179 8.88 2.20 -4.18
C GLU A 179 9.29 1.02 -5.06
N PHE A 180 10.53 0.57 -4.91
CA PHE A 180 11.04 -0.58 -5.65
C PHE A 180 10.32 -1.87 -5.26
N GLU A 181 10.14 -2.12 -3.96
CA GLU A 181 9.39 -3.28 -3.46
C GLU A 181 7.92 -3.27 -3.92
N ILE A 182 7.25 -2.12 -3.83
CA ILE A 182 5.88 -1.92 -4.32
C ILE A 182 5.80 -2.22 -5.82
N ALA A 183 6.75 -1.72 -6.60
CA ALA A 183 6.77 -1.92 -8.05
C ALA A 183 7.03 -3.38 -8.42
N LEU A 184 7.86 -4.10 -7.64
CA LEU A 184 8.03 -5.54 -7.78
C LEU A 184 6.76 -6.32 -7.43
N LYS A 185 5.98 -5.90 -6.43
CA LYS A 185 4.69 -6.54 -6.12
C LYS A 185 3.66 -6.34 -7.20
N ALA A 186 3.60 -5.14 -7.78
CA ALA A 186 2.71 -4.82 -8.90
C ALA A 186 2.98 -5.68 -10.17
N LEU A 187 4.16 -6.30 -10.27
CA LEU A 187 4.54 -7.24 -11.33
C LEU A 187 3.96 -8.64 -11.15
N PHE A 188 3.64 -9.03 -9.91
CA PHE A 188 3.10 -10.35 -9.57
C PHE A 188 1.56 -10.38 -9.52
N LEU A 189 0.93 -9.20 -9.68
CA LEU A 189 -0.51 -9.00 -9.83
C LEU A 189 -0.96 -9.35 -11.26
#